data_AF-A0A377NHU8-F1
#
_entry.id   AF-A0A377NHU8-F1
#
_cell.length_a   1.000
_cell.length_b   1.000
_cell.length_c   1.000
_cell.angle_alpha   90.00
_cell.angle_beta   90.00
_cell.angle_gamma   90.00
#
_symmetry.space_group_name_H-M   'P 1'
#
loop_
_entity.id
_entity.type
_entity.pdbx_description
1 polymer ?
#
loop_
_entity_poly.entity_id
_entity_poly.type
_entity_poly.pdbx_seq_one_letter_code
_entity_poly.pdbx_strand_id
1 'polypeptide(L)'
;MSALKKQRIDLRLSDADKSAIEEAAAMSNQTITQFMVASASKRAAEVIEHHRRLILNEESWDLVMDAISNPPELNDRLKRAAKRLENME
;
A
#
# COMPACT_ATOMS: atom_id res chain seq x y z
N MET A 1 -3.51 28.82 -0.72
CA MET A 1 -4.92 28.53 -0.38
C MET A 1 -5.05 27.03 -0.20
N SER A 2 -5.44 26.54 1.00
CA SER A 2 -5.67 25.11 1.23
C SER A 2 -6.84 24.66 0.35
N ALA A 3 -6.67 23.57 -0.40
CA ALA A 3 -7.75 22.97 -1.17
C ALA A 3 -8.93 22.61 -0.25
N LEU A 4 -10.16 22.87 -0.70
CA LEU A 4 -11.38 22.52 0.05
C LEU A 4 -11.47 21.00 0.20
N LYS A 5 -11.52 20.50 1.44
CA LYS A 5 -11.75 19.08 1.74
C LYS A 5 -13.23 18.76 1.50
N LYS A 6 -13.54 18.06 0.40
CA LYS A 6 -14.92 17.77 -0.05
C LYS A 6 -15.44 16.38 0.35
N GLN A 7 -14.57 15.49 0.79
CA GLN A 7 -14.90 14.09 1.08
C GLN A 7 -15.06 13.89 2.60
N ARG A 8 -16.00 13.03 2.99
CA ARG A 8 -16.28 12.71 4.40
C ARG A 8 -16.30 11.20 4.61
N ILE A 9 -15.84 10.78 5.78
CA ILE A 9 -15.95 9.40 6.26
C ILE A 9 -16.80 9.45 7.53
N ASP A 10 -17.95 8.77 7.52
CA ASP A 10 -18.82 8.64 8.67
C ASP A 10 -18.48 7.32 9.40
N LEU A 11 -18.18 7.38 10.71
CA LEU A 11 -17.75 6.25 11.51
C LEU A 11 -18.65 6.04 12.72
N ARG A 12 -18.86 4.78 13.11
CA ARG A 12 -19.47 4.40 14.39
C ARG A 12 -18.40 3.77 15.27
N LEU A 13 -18.33 4.22 16.51
CA LEU A 13 -17.30 3.83 17.48
C LEU A 13 -17.99 3.30 18.73
N SER A 14 -17.31 2.45 19.50
CA SER A 14 -17.70 2.22 20.89
C SER A 14 -17.33 3.43 21.76
N ASP A 15 -17.93 3.54 22.95
CA ASP A 15 -17.57 4.58 23.92
C ASP A 15 -16.10 4.48 24.34
N ALA A 16 -15.59 3.25 24.48
CA ALA A 16 -14.20 2.99 24.82
C ALA A 16 -13.23 3.50 23.74
N ASP A 17 -13.52 3.21 22.46
CA ASP A 17 -12.68 3.68 21.35
C ASP A 17 -12.67 5.22 21.26
N LYS A 18 -13.85 5.83 21.43
CA LYS A 18 -13.99 7.29 21.39
C LYS A 18 -13.16 7.95 22.49
N SER A 19 -13.25 7.44 23.72
CA SER A 19 -12.49 7.96 24.87
C SER A 19 -10.99 7.87 24.64
N ALA A 20 -10.49 6.73 24.14
CA ALA A 20 -9.07 6.55 23.86
C ALA A 20 -8.57 7.49 22.75
N ILE A 21 -9.36 7.69 21.69
CA ILE A 21 -9.02 8.62 20.60
C ILE A 21 -8.99 10.06 21.10
N GLU A 22 -9.95 10.47 21.93
CA GLU A 22 -10.01 11.81 22.52
C GLU A 22 -8.80 12.11 23.39
N GLU A 23 -8.43 11.16 24.26
CA GLU A 23 -7.25 11.27 25.12
C GLU A 23 -5.96 11.37 24.29
N ALA A 24 -5.78 10.50 23.30
CA ALA A 24 -4.59 10.51 22.44
C ALA A 24 -4.49 11.80 21.58
N ALA A 25 -5.62 12.30 21.08
CA ALA A 25 -5.67 13.56 20.35
C ALA A 25 -5.29 14.75 21.25
N ALA A 26 -5.78 14.77 22.49
CA ALA A 26 -5.43 15.79 23.48
C ALA A 26 -3.93 15.76 23.82
N MET A 27 -3.36 14.58 24.08
CA MET A 27 -1.92 14.40 24.30
C MET A 27 -1.07 14.88 23.12
N SER A 28 -1.61 14.80 21.90
CA SER A 28 -0.93 15.21 20.67
C SER A 28 -1.17 16.68 20.30
N ASN A 29 -1.89 17.45 21.12
CA ASN A 29 -2.35 18.82 20.83
C ASN A 29 -3.06 18.94 19.47
N GLN A 30 -3.90 17.94 19.15
CA GLN A 30 -4.65 17.86 17.90
C GLN A 30 -6.15 17.77 18.18
N THR A 31 -6.97 18.24 17.23
CA THR A 31 -8.39 17.89 17.27
C THR A 31 -8.59 16.41 16.94
N ILE A 32 -9.68 15.81 17.39
CA ILE A 32 -10.04 14.42 17.08
C ILE A 32 -9.97 14.15 15.57
N THR A 33 -10.52 15.06 14.75
CA THR A 33 -10.50 14.93 13.29
C THR A 33 -9.08 14.98 12.73
N GLN A 34 -8.22 15.87 13.24
CA GLN A 34 -6.83 15.94 12.79
C GLN A 34 -6.07 14.65 13.16
N PHE A 35 -6.21 14.20 14.40
CA PHE A 35 -5.58 12.98 14.90
C PHE A 35 -6.01 11.74 14.10
N MET A 36 -7.32 11.58 13.89
CA MET A 36 -7.88 10.45 13.13
C MET A 36 -7.43 10.45 11.67
N VAL A 37 -7.53 11.59 10.98
CA VAL A 37 -7.12 11.69 9.57
C VAL A 37 -5.62 11.45 9.42
N ALA A 38 -4.79 12.02 10.31
CA ALA A 38 -3.34 11.82 10.27
C ALA A 38 -2.97 10.35 10.53
N SER A 39 -3.57 9.74 11.55
CA SER A 39 -3.32 8.34 11.91
C SER A 39 -3.73 7.38 10.79
N ALA A 40 -4.94 7.55 10.24
CA ALA A 40 -5.42 6.74 9.13
C ALA A 40 -4.56 6.94 7.87
N SER A 41 -4.17 8.18 7.56
CA SER A 41 -3.32 8.47 6.39
C SER A 41 -1.93 7.85 6.52
N LYS A 42 -1.32 7.95 7.71
CA LYS A 42 -0.02 7.32 7.99
C LYS A 42 -0.11 5.81 7.82
N ARG A 43 -1.12 5.17 8.42
CA ARG A 43 -1.30 3.73 8.31
C ARG A 43 -1.59 3.28 6.88
N ALA A 44 -2.38 4.04 6.13
CA ALA A 44 -2.64 3.76 4.73
C ALA A 44 -1.35 3.80 3.90
N ALA A 45 -0.49 4.79 4.11
CA ALA A 45 0.81 4.89 3.44
C ALA A 45 1.70 3.67 3.76
N GLU A 46 1.78 3.27 5.03
CA GLU A 46 2.55 2.09 5.45
C GLU A 46 2.06 0.81 4.77
N VAL A 47 0.73 0.60 4.69
CA VAL A 47 0.14 -0.58 4.07
C VAL A 47 0.39 -0.60 2.56
N ILE A 48 0.21 0.55 1.88
CA ILE A 48 0.47 0.68 0.45
C ILE A 48 1.95 0.39 0.17
N GLU A 49 2.84 0.95 0.97
CA GLU A 49 4.28 0.79 0.77
C GLU A 49 4.72 -0.66 1.02
N HIS A 50 4.22 -1.29 2.08
CA HIS A 50 4.47 -2.71 2.35
C HIS A 50 3.97 -3.61 1.21
N HIS A 51 2.84 -3.27 0.60
CA HIS A 51 2.30 -4.05 -0.51
C HIS A 51 3.09 -3.85 -1.81
N ARG A 52 3.64 -2.66 -2.04
CA ARG A 52 4.38 -2.33 -3.28
C ARG A 52 5.85 -2.74 -3.22
N ARG A 53 6.45 -2.82 -2.04
CA ARG A 53 7.85 -3.21 -1.89
C ARG A 53 7.99 -4.72 -1.77
N LEU A 54 8.75 -5.31 -2.69
CA LEU A 54 9.29 -6.65 -2.54
C LEU A 54 10.62 -6.54 -1.79
N ILE A 55 10.62 -6.93 -0.51
CA ILE A 55 11.84 -7.03 0.29
C ILE A 55 12.39 -8.44 0.07
N LEU A 56 13.54 -8.52 -0.59
CA LEU A 56 14.22 -9.78 -0.88
C LEU A 56 15.24 -10.08 0.23
N ASN A 57 15.36 -11.35 0.60
CA ASN A 57 16.55 -11.82 1.32
C ASN A 57 17.73 -11.96 0.34
N GLU A 58 18.94 -12.20 0.85
CA GLU A 58 20.16 -12.28 0.02
C GLU A 58 20.04 -13.33 -1.09
N GLU A 59 19.55 -14.54 -0.78
CA GLU A 59 19.36 -15.60 -1.78
C GLU A 59 18.39 -15.18 -2.90
N SER A 60 17.25 -14.58 -2.53
CA SER A 60 16.24 -14.13 -3.50
C SER A 60 16.75 -12.93 -4.31
N TRP A 61 17.57 -12.07 -3.70
CA TRP A 61 18.22 -10.95 -4.37
C TRP A 61 19.18 -11.46 -5.45
N ASP A 62 20.04 -12.42 -5.10
CA ASP A 62 20.99 -13.02 -6.05
C ASP A 62 20.27 -13.71 -7.21
N LEU A 63 19.18 -14.44 -6.94
CA LEU A 63 18.35 -15.06 -7.98
C LEU A 63 17.73 -14.02 -8.92
N VAL A 64 17.23 -12.90 -8.39
CA VAL A 64 16.66 -11.83 -9.21
C VAL A 64 17.75 -11.13 -10.03
N MET A 65 18.91 -10.87 -9.44
CA MET A 65 20.04 -10.24 -10.14
C MET A 65 20.62 -11.14 -11.23
N ASP A 66 20.72 -12.44 -10.99
CA ASP A 66 21.13 -13.40 -12.01
C ASP A 66 20.11 -13.48 -13.14
N ALA A 67 18.81 -13.55 -12.83
CA ALA A 67 17.76 -13.56 -13.85
C ALA A 67 17.72 -12.26 -14.70
N ILE A 68 18.12 -11.11 -14.14
CA ILE A 68 18.25 -9.85 -14.89
C ILE A 68 19.52 -9.85 -15.75
N SER A 69 20.64 -10.33 -15.21
CA SER A 69 21.95 -10.33 -15.89
C SER A 69 22.04 -11.40 -16.98
N ASN A 70 21.39 -12.54 -16.74
CA ASN A 70 21.36 -13.73 -17.57
C ASN A 70 19.89 -14.13 -17.84
N PRO A 71 19.16 -13.35 -18.66
CA PRO A 71 17.75 -13.60 -18.90
C PRO A 71 17.53 -14.98 -19.54
N PRO A 72 16.67 -15.85 -18.97
CA PRO A 72 16.43 -17.17 -19.51
C PRO A 72 15.63 -17.09 -20.82
N GLU A 73 15.80 -18.10 -21.69
CA GLU A 73 14.98 -18.19 -22.89
C GLU A 73 13.50 -18.39 -22.55
N LEU A 74 12.63 -17.77 -23.35
CA LEU A 74 11.19 -17.92 -23.23
C LEU A 74 10.80 -19.39 -23.45
N ASN A 75 10.11 -19.98 -22.46
CA ASN A 75 9.62 -21.34 -22.58
C ASN A 75 8.45 -21.46 -23.59
N ASP A 76 8.20 -22.67 -24.09
CA ASP A 76 7.18 -22.93 -25.11
C ASP A 76 5.76 -22.62 -24.65
N ARG A 77 5.50 -22.68 -23.33
CA ARG A 77 4.19 -22.33 -22.78
C ARG A 77 3.94 -20.82 -22.87
N LEU A 78 4.94 -20.00 -22.53
CA LEU A 78 4.89 -18.55 -22.63
C LEU A 78 4.84 -18.09 -24.09
N LYS A 79 5.65 -18.68 -24.97
CA LYS A 79 5.61 -18.43 -26.42
C LYS A 79 4.22 -18.68 -27.01
N ARG A 80 3.57 -19.80 -26.65
CA ARG A 80 2.20 -20.10 -27.09
C ARG A 80 1.17 -19.14 -26.51
N ALA A 81 1.33 -18.69 -25.27
CA ALA A 81 0.42 -17.73 -24.65
C ALA A 81 0.50 -16.36 -25.34
N ALA A 82 1.70 -15.86 -25.63
CA ALA A 82 1.91 -14.62 -26.37
C ALA A 82 1.26 -14.67 -27.76
N LYS A 83 1.49 -15.75 -28.53
CA LYS A 83 0.84 -15.93 -29.84
C LYS A 83 -0.69 -15.92 -29.79
N ARG A 84 -1.31 -16.43 -28.71
CA ARG A 84 -2.77 -16.35 -28.57
C ARG A 84 -3.26 -14.93 -28.34
N LEU A 85 -2.50 -14.12 -27.59
CA LEU A 85 -2.83 -12.72 -27.36
C LEU A 85 -2.78 -11.92 -28.68
N GLU A 86 -1.72 -12.12 -29.47
CA GLU A 86 -1.56 -11.48 -30.79
C GLU A 86 -2.69 -11.85 -31.77
N ASN A 87 -3.20 -13.08 -31.70
CA ASN A 87 -4.29 -13.53 -32.56
C ASN A 87 -5.70 -13.09 -32.08
N MET A 88 -5.79 -12.45 -30.89
CA MET A 88 -7.04 -11.94 -30.32
C MET A 88 -7.24 -10.44 -30.58
N GLU A 89 -6.18 -9.72 -30.99
CA GLU A 89 -6.24 -8.33 -31.50
C GLU A 89 -6.49 -8.31 -33.01
#